data_AF-A0A444UZD3-F1
#
_entry.id   AF-A0A444UZD3-F1
#
_cell.length_a   1.000
_cell.length_b   1.000
_cell.length_c   1.000
_cell.angle_alpha   90.00
_cell.angle_beta   90.00
_cell.angle_gamma   90.00
#
_symmetry.space_group_name_H-M   'P 1'
#
loop_
_entity.id
_entity.type
_entity.pdbx_description
1 polymer ?
#
loop_
_entity_poly.entity_id
_entity_poly.type
_entity_poly.pdbx_seq_one_letter_code
_entity_poly.pdbx_strand_id
1 'polypeptide(L)'
;MSPPVSGLITCLCPSGGNQVDAIHVTQLERDTVLVCLDKNLKIVNLQGKLKSSKKLASELSFDFCIGSVVCLQDSVLAFWKHGMQGKSFKSNEVTQEISDQSRVFRLLGSDRVVVLESRPTDHPTAQSNLYILAGHENSY
;
A
#
# COMPACT_ATOMS: atom_id res chain seq x y z
N MET A 1 -13.53 13.18 15.52
CA MET A 1 -12.63 12.93 14.38
C MET A 1 -13.17 11.73 13.64
N SER A 2 -13.67 11.92 12.42
CA SER A 2 -14.24 10.86 11.59
C SER A 2 -13.14 9.92 11.08
N PRO A 3 -13.36 8.60 11.04
CA PRO A 3 -12.39 7.67 10.46
C PRO A 3 -12.20 7.97 8.96
N PRO A 4 -11.03 7.66 8.37
CA PRO A 4 -10.85 7.75 6.93
C PRO A 4 -11.81 6.75 6.27
N VAL A 5 -12.68 7.27 5.41
CA VAL A 5 -13.68 6.48 4.68
C VAL A 5 -12.93 5.64 3.65
N SER A 6 -12.77 4.34 3.91
CA SER A 6 -12.26 3.38 2.93
C SER A 6 -13.38 3.07 1.94
N GLY A 7 -13.54 3.93 0.93
CA GLY A 7 -14.49 3.74 -0.17
C GLY A 7 -13.78 3.10 -1.36
N LEU A 8 -14.37 2.05 -1.93
CA LEU A 8 -13.99 1.53 -3.24
C LEU A 8 -14.38 2.59 -4.30
N ILE A 9 -13.38 3.24 -4.92
CA ILE A 9 -13.60 4.17 -6.03
C ILE A 9 -13.19 3.46 -7.32
N THR A 10 -14.14 3.12 -8.18
CA THR A 10 -13.81 2.58 -9.51
C THR A 10 -13.09 3.67 -10.34
N CYS A 11 -11.86 3.40 -10.77
CA CYS A 11 -11.08 4.33 -11.59
C CYS A 11 -11.26 3.99 -13.07
N LEU A 12 -11.80 4.93 -13.85
CA LEU A 12 -11.92 4.78 -15.31
C LEU A 12 -10.62 5.23 -15.98
N CYS A 13 -9.91 4.29 -16.61
CA CYS A 13 -8.78 4.61 -17.47
C CYS A 13 -9.28 5.32 -18.75
N PRO A 14 -8.80 6.53 -19.09
CA PRO A 14 -9.28 7.29 -20.26
C PRO A 14 -8.81 6.74 -21.61
N SER A 15 -7.95 5.72 -21.63
CA SER A 15 -7.44 5.06 -22.84
C SER A 15 -7.95 3.62 -22.91
N GLY A 16 -9.11 3.42 -23.53
CA GLY A 16 -9.57 2.12 -24.03
C GLY A 16 -9.88 1.04 -22.97
N GLY A 17 -11.15 0.97 -22.54
CA GLY A 17 -11.86 -0.29 -22.35
C GLY A 17 -11.59 -1.17 -21.12
N ASN A 18 -10.51 -1.00 -20.37
CA ASN A 18 -10.29 -1.79 -19.15
C ASN A 18 -10.66 -0.99 -17.90
N GLN A 19 -11.78 -1.34 -17.27
CA GLN A 19 -12.09 -0.92 -15.90
C GLN A 19 -11.06 -1.60 -14.98
N VAL A 20 -10.29 -0.81 -14.25
CA VAL A 20 -9.38 -1.31 -13.22
C VAL A 20 -9.97 -0.87 -11.89
N ASP A 21 -10.36 -1.84 -11.07
CA ASP A 21 -10.89 -1.54 -9.75
C ASP A 21 -9.77 -0.93 -8.89
N ALA A 22 -10.02 0.26 -8.33
CA ALA A 22 -9.08 0.80 -7.37
C ALA A 22 -9.20 0.00 -6.08
N ILE A 23 -8.10 -0.65 -5.72
CA ILE A 23 -8.02 -1.54 -4.56
C ILE A 23 -8.03 -0.72 -3.28
N HIS A 24 -7.46 0.49 -3.32
CA HIS A 24 -7.37 1.37 -2.17
C HIS A 24 -7.15 2.83 -2.57
N VAL A 25 -7.74 3.76 -1.83
CA VAL A 25 -7.49 5.20 -1.97
C VAL A 25 -7.16 5.79 -0.61
N THR A 26 -6.10 6.60 -0.53
CA THR A 26 -5.72 7.31 0.70
C THR A 26 -5.33 8.74 0.39
N GLN A 27 -5.85 9.68 1.18
CA GLN A 27 -5.45 11.07 1.05
C GLN A 27 -4.06 11.28 1.69
N LEU A 28 -3.11 11.79 0.91
CA LEU A 28 -1.75 12.12 1.37
C LEU A 28 -1.65 13.59 1.81
N GLU A 29 -2.23 14.49 1.03
CA GLU A 29 -2.26 15.94 1.28
C GLU A 29 -3.66 16.50 0.97
N ARG A 30 -3.87 17.79 1.22
CA ARG A 30 -5.16 18.46 0.99
C ARG A 30 -5.71 18.22 -0.43
N ASP A 31 -4.85 18.25 -1.44
CA ASP A 31 -5.20 18.15 -2.85
C ASP A 31 -4.69 16.87 -3.52
N THR A 32 -4.18 15.91 -2.74
CA THR A 32 -3.41 14.78 -3.26
C THR A 32 -3.86 13.46 -2.65
N VAL A 33 -4.12 12.48 -3.51
CA VAL A 33 -4.53 11.13 -3.14
C VAL A 33 -3.60 10.10 -3.77
N LEU A 34 -3.32 9.05 -3.01
CA LEU A 34 -2.69 7.82 -3.50
C LEU A 34 -3.79 6.86 -3.94
N VAL A 35 -3.70 6.36 -5.16
CA VAL A 35 -4.64 5.40 -5.74
C VAL A 35 -3.90 4.12 -6.06
N CYS A 36 -4.36 2.99 -5.50
CA CYS A 36 -3.83 1.67 -5.78
C CYS A 36 -4.60 1.00 -6.93
N LEU A 37 -3.89 0.65 -7.99
CA LEU A 37 -4.40 -0.01 -9.20
C LEU A 37 -3.54 -1.23 -9.49
N ASP A 38 -4.05 -2.43 -9.21
CA ASP A 38 -3.35 -3.72 -9.39
C ASP A 38 -1.96 -3.79 -8.73
N LYS A 39 -0.92 -3.51 -9.53
CA LYS A 39 0.50 -3.54 -9.13
C LYS A 39 1.12 -2.16 -8.99
N ASN A 40 0.34 -1.09 -9.18
CA ASN A 40 0.84 0.27 -9.23
C ASN A 40 0.11 1.16 -8.24
N LEU A 41 0.85 2.09 -7.65
CA LEU A 41 0.33 3.16 -6.84
C LEU A 41 0.55 4.48 -7.57
N LYS A 42 -0.51 5.23 -7.81
CA LYS A 42 -0.47 6.52 -8.49
C LYS A 42 -0.76 7.64 -7.51
N ILE A 43 0.08 8.67 -7.52
CA ILE A 43 -0.14 9.90 -6.76
C ILE A 43 -0.82 10.90 -7.69
N VAL A 44 -2.09 11.17 -7.46
CA VAL A 44 -2.90 12.06 -8.30
C VAL A 44 -3.49 13.21 -7.48
N ASN A 45 -3.81 14.30 -8.15
CA ASN A 45 -4.61 15.36 -7.55
C ASN A 45 -6.11 14.97 -7.49
N LEU A 46 -6.94 15.82 -6.88
CA LEU A 46 -8.39 15.59 -6.81
C LEU A 46 -9.11 15.60 -8.18
N GLN A 47 -8.43 15.99 -9.25
CA GLN A 47 -8.91 15.91 -10.63
C GLN A 47 -8.44 14.62 -11.34
N GLY A 48 -7.74 13.72 -10.65
CA GLY A 48 -7.23 12.47 -11.19
C GLY A 48 -5.96 12.62 -12.05
N LYS A 49 -5.35 13.81 -12.09
CA LYS A 49 -4.10 14.05 -12.83
C LYS A 49 -2.90 13.67 -11.97
N LEU A 50 -1.96 12.93 -12.55
CA LEU A 50 -0.69 12.59 -11.89
C LEU A 50 0.02 13.84 -11.39
N LYS A 51 0.37 13.84 -10.10
CA LYS A 51 1.17 14.89 -9.49
C LYS A 51 2.63 14.61 -9.79
N SER A 52 3.21 15.36 -10.73
CA SER A 52 4.65 15.35 -10.95
C SER A 52 5.29 16.43 -10.08
N SER A 53 6.16 16.02 -9.16
CA SER A 53 6.88 16.92 -8.27
C SER A 53 8.32 16.42 -8.11
N LYS A 54 9.28 17.34 -7.95
CA LYS A 54 10.66 16.96 -7.61
C LYS A 54 10.78 16.27 -6.25
N LYS A 55 9.72 16.32 -5.42
CA LYS A 55 9.71 15.80 -4.05
C LYS A 55 9.10 14.40 -3.92
N LEU A 56 8.27 13.97 -4.86
CA LEU A 56 7.52 12.71 -4.76
C LEU A 56 7.47 12.04 -6.14
N ALA A 57 7.72 10.74 -6.19
CA ALA A 57 7.49 9.91 -7.35
C ALA A 57 5.99 9.93 -7.69
N SER A 58 5.64 10.19 -8.96
CA SER A 58 4.25 10.21 -9.40
C SER A 58 3.61 8.82 -9.40
N GLU A 59 4.44 7.78 -9.48
CA GLU A 59 4.02 6.38 -9.54
C GLU A 59 5.03 5.48 -8.82
N LEU A 60 4.53 4.44 -8.15
CA LEU A 60 5.31 3.38 -7.55
C LEU A 60 4.80 2.04 -8.09
N SER A 61 5.67 1.26 -8.73
CA SER A 61 5.31 -0.03 -9.31
C SER A 61 5.86 -1.18 -8.47
N PHE A 62 5.10 -2.27 -8.41
CA PHE A 62 5.43 -3.50 -7.73
C PHE A 62 5.39 -4.65 -8.75
N ASP A 63 6.16 -5.71 -8.52
CA ASP A 63 6.20 -6.90 -9.35
C ASP A 63 5.07 -7.90 -9.01
N PHE A 64 4.39 -7.69 -7.87
CA PHE A 64 3.23 -8.46 -7.40
C PHE A 64 1.92 -7.66 -7.44
N CYS A 65 0.79 -8.37 -7.39
CA CYS A 65 -0.53 -7.75 -7.21
C CYS A 65 -0.71 -7.34 -5.76
N ILE A 66 -1.07 -6.07 -5.55
CA ILE A 66 -1.21 -5.47 -4.23
C ILE A 66 -2.58 -5.88 -3.67
N GLY A 67 -2.60 -6.51 -2.50
CA GLY A 67 -3.84 -6.85 -1.79
C GLY A 67 -4.32 -5.73 -0.86
N SER A 68 -3.39 -5.04 -0.20
CA SER A 68 -3.67 -3.89 0.64
C SER A 68 -2.47 -2.97 0.71
N VAL A 69 -2.68 -1.71 1.11
CA VAL A 69 -1.59 -0.74 1.32
C VAL A 69 -1.75 0.00 2.64
N VAL A 70 -0.63 0.41 3.20
CA VAL A 70 -0.56 1.34 4.33
C VAL A 70 0.34 2.49 3.93
N CYS A 71 -0.22 3.71 3.95
CA CYS A 71 0.57 4.92 3.72
C CYS A 71 1.24 5.35 5.03
N LEU A 72 2.54 5.57 4.99
CA LEU A 72 3.32 6.19 6.05
C LEU A 72 3.70 7.61 5.62
N GLN A 73 4.44 8.33 6.47
CA GLN A 73 4.75 9.74 6.24
C GLN A 73 5.58 9.99 4.97
N ASP A 74 6.57 9.13 4.69
CA ASP A 74 7.53 9.30 3.60
C ASP A 74 7.64 8.07 2.69
N SER A 75 6.83 7.05 2.96
CA SER A 75 6.88 5.75 2.34
C SER A 75 5.51 5.08 2.33
N VAL A 76 5.40 3.98 1.60
CA VAL A 76 4.20 3.15 1.56
C VAL A 76 4.59 1.69 1.73
N LEU A 77 3.77 0.94 2.45
CA LEU A 77 3.84 -0.51 2.53
C LEU A 77 2.78 -1.10 1.62
N ALA A 78 3.18 -1.91 0.64
CA ALA A 78 2.28 -2.71 -0.18
C ALA A 78 2.32 -4.17 0.27
N PHE A 79 1.17 -4.72 0.59
CA PHE A 79 1.02 -6.08 1.08
C PHE A 79 0.49 -6.98 -0.03
N TRP A 80 1.02 -8.19 -0.09
CA TRP A 80 0.58 -9.22 -1.03
C TRP A 80 0.53 -10.56 -0.30
N LYS A 81 0.05 -11.59 -0.99
CA LYS A 81 -0.22 -12.90 -0.38
C LYS A 81 0.96 -13.45 0.43
N HIS A 82 2.19 -13.29 -0.06
CA HIS A 82 3.39 -13.90 0.53
C HIS A 82 4.34 -12.89 1.17
N GLY A 83 3.83 -11.69 1.50
CA GLY A 83 4.57 -10.75 2.33
C GLY A 83 4.21 -9.30 2.08
N MET A 84 5.23 -8.44 2.14
CA MET A 84 5.09 -6.99 2.00
C MET A 84 6.33 -6.39 1.37
N GLN A 85 6.17 -5.25 0.69
CA GLN A 85 7.28 -4.41 0.26
C GLN A 85 7.01 -2.94 0.61
N GLY A 86 7.98 -2.31 1.27
CA GLY A 86 7.99 -0.90 1.60
C GLY A 86 8.78 -0.12 0.56
N LYS A 87 8.25 1.00 0.09
CA LYS A 87 8.94 1.90 -0.85
C LYS A 87 8.88 3.35 -0.40
N SER A 88 9.99 4.08 -0.59
CA SER A 88 10.01 5.53 -0.37
C SER A 88 9.19 6.25 -1.44
N PHE A 89 8.37 7.21 -1.04
CA PHE A 89 7.70 8.09 -2.01
C PHE A 89 8.69 8.99 -2.76
N LYS A 90 9.88 9.27 -2.20
CA LYS A 90 10.85 10.19 -2.82
C LYS A 90 11.70 9.50 -3.87
N SER A 91 12.33 8.38 -3.49
CA SER A 91 13.29 7.67 -4.35
C SER A 91 12.70 6.49 -5.11
N ASN A 92 11.49 6.03 -4.76
CA ASN A 92 10.92 4.75 -5.24
C ASN A 92 11.80 3.53 -4.90
N GLU A 93 12.79 3.70 -4.03
CA GLU A 93 13.64 2.60 -3.54
C GLU A 93 12.87 1.76 -2.53
N VAL A 94 13.15 0.46 -2.57
CA VAL A 94 12.66 -0.49 -1.59
C VAL A 94 13.36 -0.23 -0.26
N THR A 95 12.59 0.12 0.77
CA THR A 95 13.11 0.40 2.11
C THR A 95 13.01 -0.82 3.03
N GLN A 96 12.02 -1.69 2.77
CA GLN A 96 11.70 -2.86 3.59
C GLN A 96 11.10 -3.94 2.71
N GLU A 97 11.37 -5.20 3.02
CA GLU A 97 10.79 -6.33 2.28
C GLU A 97 10.62 -7.54 3.20
N ILE A 98 9.47 -8.19 3.10
CA ILE A 98 9.22 -9.53 3.63
C ILE A 98 8.67 -10.33 2.45
N SER A 99 9.30 -11.46 2.15
CA SER A 99 8.88 -12.36 1.08
C SER A 99 9.11 -13.80 1.53
N ASP A 100 8.02 -14.53 1.76
CA ASP A 100 8.06 -15.93 2.16
C ASP A 100 6.88 -16.70 1.56
N GLN A 101 7.17 -17.48 0.51
CA GLN A 101 6.18 -18.27 -0.22
C GLN A 101 5.57 -19.41 0.63
N SER A 102 6.26 -19.83 1.69
CA SER A 102 5.75 -20.86 2.61
C SER A 102 4.63 -20.31 3.52
N ARG A 103 4.41 -18.99 3.51
CA ARG A 103 3.44 -18.33 4.38
C ARG A 103 2.48 -17.44 3.61
N VAL A 104 1.26 -17.36 4.11
CA VAL A 104 0.27 -16.36 3.71
C VAL A 104 0.24 -15.27 4.76
N PHE A 105 0.41 -14.02 4.33
CA PHE A 105 0.38 -12.83 5.17
C PHE A 105 -0.95 -12.09 5.02
N ARG A 106 -1.44 -11.52 6.12
CA ARG A 106 -2.64 -10.67 6.13
C ARG A 106 -2.46 -9.47 7.06
N LEU A 107 -2.80 -8.28 6.56
CA LEU A 107 -2.88 -7.07 7.36
C LEU A 107 -4.07 -7.15 8.32
N LEU A 108 -3.82 -7.00 9.63
CA LEU A 108 -4.84 -6.98 10.67
C LEU A 108 -5.30 -5.56 11.02
N GLY A 109 -4.38 -4.59 10.95
CA GLY A 109 -4.68 -3.20 11.27
C GLY A 109 -3.46 -2.30 11.10
N SER A 110 -3.69 -0.99 10.98
CA SER A 110 -2.66 0.00 10.67
C SER A 110 -2.91 1.40 11.26
N ASP A 111 -3.81 1.54 12.23
CA ASP A 111 -4.20 2.87 12.77
C ASP A 111 -3.06 3.53 13.56
N ARG A 112 -2.55 2.84 14.59
CA ARG A 112 -1.40 3.29 15.40
C ARG A 112 -0.14 2.50 15.15
N VAL A 113 -0.32 1.21 14.92
CA VAL A 113 0.74 0.24 14.65
C VAL A 113 0.29 -0.63 13.50
N VAL A 114 1.22 -1.00 12.64
CA VAL A 114 0.95 -1.93 11.55
C VAL A 114 1.13 -3.34 12.08
N VAL A 115 0.05 -4.12 12.04
CA VAL A 115 0.02 -5.49 12.55
C VAL A 115 -0.26 -6.45 11.41
N LEU A 116 0.62 -7.44 11.24
CA LEU A 116 0.45 -8.54 10.30
C LEU A 116 0.23 -9.85 11.03
N GLU A 117 -0.58 -10.72 10.45
CA GLU A 117 -0.52 -12.15 10.75
C GLU A 117 0.14 -12.92 9.60
N SER A 118 0.76 -14.05 9.91
CA SER A 118 1.11 -15.07 8.92
C SER A 118 0.65 -16.47 9.34
N ARG A 119 0.27 -17.28 8.36
CA ARG A 119 -0.01 -18.72 8.50
C ARG A 119 0.74 -19.51 7.43
N PRO A 120 1.12 -20.78 7.67
CA PRO A 120 1.64 -21.64 6.62
C PRO A 120 0.67 -21.76 5.43
N THR A 121 1.21 -21.72 4.22
CA THR A 121 0.41 -21.81 2.98
C THR A 121 -0.29 -23.16 2.84
N ASP A 122 0.35 -24.24 3.29
CA ASP A 122 -0.13 -25.62 3.25
C ASP A 122 -1.13 -25.96 4.36
N HIS A 123 -1.07 -25.24 5.49
CA HIS A 123 -1.95 -25.43 6.63
C HIS A 123 -2.63 -24.12 7.10
N PRO A 124 -3.67 -23.64 6.38
CA PRO A 124 -4.33 -22.36 6.68
C PRO A 124 -5.05 -22.29 8.03
N THR A 125 -5.29 -23.42 8.68
CA THR A 125 -5.91 -23.51 10.02
C THR A 125 -4.89 -23.62 11.14
N ALA A 126 -3.59 -23.62 10.83
CA ALA A 126 -2.53 -23.63 11.84
C ALA A 126 -2.52 -22.34 12.65
N GLN A 127 -1.78 -22.37 13.76
CA GLN A 127 -1.59 -21.19 14.60
C GLN A 127 -0.97 -20.04 13.81
N SER A 128 -1.39 -18.83 14.17
CA SER A 128 -0.96 -17.61 13.49
C SER A 128 0.25 -17.00 14.19
N ASN A 129 1.22 -16.55 13.42
CA ASN A 129 2.28 -15.69 13.92
C ASN A 129 1.84 -14.23 13.76
N LEU A 130 2.10 -13.40 14.76
CA LEU A 130 1.81 -11.96 14.73
C LEU A 130 3.10 -11.16 14.64
N TYR A 131 3.09 -10.14 13.80
CA TYR A 131 4.20 -9.22 13.60
C TYR A 131 3.70 -7.79 13.81
N ILE A 132 4.50 -6.99 14.50
CA ILE A 132 4.26 -5.56 14.67
C ILE A 132 5.37 -4.85 13.93
N LEU A 133 5.03 -4.07 12.89
CA LEU A 133 6.02 -3.26 12.18
C LEU A 133 6.12 -1.92 12.91
N ALA A 134 7.19 -1.76 13.66
CA ALA A 134 7.54 -0.50 14.30
C ALA A 134 8.41 0.35 13.35
N GLY A 135 8.03 1.61 13.17
CA GLY A 135 8.91 2.59 12.53
C GLY A 135 9.99 3.06 13.50
N HIS A 136 11.14 3.48 12.98
CA HIS A 136 12.06 4.29 13.76
C HIS A 136 11.54 5.73 13.70
N GLU A 137 10.97 6.24 14.79
CA GLU A 137 10.78 7.69 14.89
C GLU A 137 12.17 8.28 15.03
N ASN A 138 12.64 9.03 14.03
CA ASN A 138 13.85 9.82 14.18
C ASN A 138 13.59 10.85 15.28
N SER A 139 14.01 10.52 16.50
CA SER A 139 14.13 11.46 17.62
C SER A 139 15.14 12.53 17.23
N TYR A 140 14.65 13.69 16.77
CA TYR A 140 15.43 14.92 16.71
C TYR A 140 15.26 15.72 18.00
#